data_AF-A0A329SG27-F1
#
_entry.id   AF-A0A329SG27-F1
#
_cell.length_a   1.000
_cell.length_b   1.000
_cell.length_c   1.000
_cell.angle_alpha   90.00
_cell.angle_beta   90.00
_cell.angle_gamma   90.00
#
_symmetry.space_group_name_H-M   'P 1'
#
loop_
_entity.id
_entity.type
_entity.pdbx_description
1 polymer ?
#
loop_
_entity_poly.entity_id
_entity_poly.type
_entity_poly.pdbx_seq_one_letter_code
_entity_poly.pdbx_strand_id
1 'polypeptide(L)'
;MASASRNRWPLQLVAPLCLVSVAFVMVLNYYGFATSTIKASSIVPIEMPALESQTQNQTLLEEIRELLRGMYPIDAVNASDSLGNHSATQPAATLHDQDTLEFPADHDGSNMHIVFSMSCDQRNRLLQQTVVQLTASWVGQKGPITQILSGCSEANMGRNMSKYYHGRRDPLTVDDTVVDGVALAQDWNALQGGFFAEDKADVLNKVCGGLPCGNVSREDGAEYYGSIGPPYIMTRRDALRMVDDYCHLCVTTRQVSNEWIAEMFAYSVAAANNGIKHTALSHLGISSPNFKGGGHEYWSFVDGTMTNPCEDNLRLVMPKDPPVTVHACQWIGNFYKGVWPNTLANCDSPMLKVPPSTDWSAIETAVEPKSQRIRREEVWAKCTLTKIMNRALVELKQRTCHSGFNTFRGIDAVRMD
;
A
#
# COMPACT_ATOMS: atom_id res chain seq x y z
N MET A 1 -41.97 12.35 53.93
CA MET A 1 -40.97 13.45 53.93
C MET A 1 -40.36 13.54 52.53
N ALA A 2 -40.11 14.77 52.07
CA ALA A 2 -39.60 15.19 50.74
C ALA A 2 -40.61 15.15 49.57
N SER A 3 -41.30 16.27 49.36
CA SER A 3 -42.03 16.62 48.12
C SER A 3 -41.08 17.43 47.23
N ALA A 4 -40.81 16.94 46.02
CA ALA A 4 -39.94 17.59 45.05
C ALA A 4 -40.69 18.68 44.28
N SER A 5 -40.30 19.93 44.51
CA SER A 5 -40.73 21.10 43.73
C SER A 5 -40.01 21.11 42.37
N ARG A 6 -40.77 21.02 41.26
CA ARG A 6 -40.28 21.20 39.90
C ARG A 6 -40.28 22.68 39.55
N ASN A 7 -39.10 23.29 39.52
CA ASN A 7 -38.86 24.63 38.98
C ASN A 7 -39.20 24.67 37.49
N ARG A 8 -40.35 25.27 37.15
CA ARG A 8 -40.68 25.65 35.77
C ARG A 8 -39.95 26.96 35.45
N TRP A 9 -38.90 26.88 34.65
CA TRP A 9 -38.30 28.06 34.05
C TRP A 9 -39.30 28.69 33.06
N PRO A 10 -39.47 30.02 33.07
CA PRO A 10 -40.38 30.69 32.15
C PRO A 10 -39.88 30.49 30.72
N LEU A 11 -40.75 29.93 29.86
CA LEU A 11 -40.47 29.63 28.45
C LEU A 11 -39.89 30.83 27.67
N GLN A 12 -40.16 32.05 28.15
CA GLN A 12 -39.70 33.30 27.53
C GLN A 12 -38.18 33.50 27.56
N LEU A 13 -37.44 32.83 28.46
CA LEU A 13 -35.97 32.90 28.52
C LEU A 13 -35.26 31.78 27.75
N VAL A 14 -35.93 30.65 27.52
CA VAL A 14 -35.30 29.47 26.89
C VAL A 14 -35.09 29.68 25.39
N ALA A 15 -36.07 30.28 24.70
CA ALA A 15 -36.00 30.54 23.27
C ALA A 15 -34.82 31.45 22.84
N PRO A 16 -34.58 32.62 23.48
CA PRO A 16 -33.44 33.47 23.12
C PRO A 16 -32.09 32.81 23.46
N LEU A 17 -32.00 32.05 24.55
CA LEU A 17 -30.78 31.29 24.90
C LEU A 17 -30.48 30.19 23.87
N CYS A 18 -31.49 29.48 23.37
CA CYS A 18 -31.32 28.51 22.29
C CYS A 18 -30.87 29.19 20.98
N LEU A 19 -31.44 30.34 20.62
CA LEU A 19 -31.05 31.08 19.41
C LEU A 19 -29.60 31.60 19.48
N VAL A 20 -29.17 32.14 20.64
CA VAL A 20 -27.79 32.55 20.85
C VAL A 20 -26.84 31.36 20.77
N SER A 21 -27.23 30.20 21.32
CA SER A 21 -26.43 28.98 21.27
C SER A 21 -26.25 28.47 19.83
N VAL A 22 -27.32 28.47 19.03
CA VAL A 22 -27.28 28.04 17.62
C VAL A 22 -26.46 29.03 16.77
N ALA A 23 -26.62 30.33 16.98
CA ALA A 23 -25.81 31.34 16.30
C ALA A 23 -24.32 31.23 16.66
N PHE A 24 -23.99 30.96 17.93
CA PHE A 24 -22.61 30.77 18.38
C PHE A 24 -21.98 29.51 17.77
N VAL A 25 -22.72 28.40 17.69
CA VAL A 25 -22.26 27.16 17.02
C VAL A 25 -22.05 27.38 15.51
N MET A 26 -22.94 28.13 14.84
CA MET A 26 -22.77 28.46 13.43
C MET A 26 -21.55 29.36 13.18
N VAL A 27 -21.32 30.35 14.03
CA VAL A 27 -20.13 31.22 13.93
C VAL A 27 -18.85 30.43 14.19
N LEU A 28 -18.82 29.55 15.18
CA LEU A 28 -17.65 28.70 15.45
C LEU A 28 -17.39 27.70 14.33
N ASN A 29 -18.42 27.10 13.74
CA ASN A 29 -18.27 26.22 12.58
C ASN A 29 -17.81 26.98 11.32
N TYR A 30 -18.33 28.19 11.10
CA TYR A 30 -17.89 29.05 10.00
C TYR A 30 -16.43 29.50 10.16
N TYR A 31 -16.01 29.90 11.37
CA TYR A 31 -14.62 30.22 11.65
C TYR A 31 -13.70 28.99 11.56
N GLY A 32 -14.16 27.81 11.99
CA GLY A 32 -13.43 26.55 11.81
C GLY A 32 -13.24 26.18 10.34
N PHE A 33 -14.23 26.43 9.50
CA PHE A 33 -14.17 26.20 8.05
C PHE A 33 -13.34 27.25 7.29
N ALA A 34 -13.41 28.53 7.70
CA ALA A 34 -12.61 29.60 7.10
C ALA A 34 -11.12 29.50 7.48
N THR A 35 -10.81 29.04 8.69
CA THR A 35 -9.41 28.87 9.13
C THR A 35 -8.75 27.61 8.56
N SER A 36 -9.52 26.59 8.20
CA SER A 36 -9.00 25.40 7.49
C SER A 36 -8.73 25.68 6.00
N THR A 37 -9.50 26.55 5.36
CA THR A 37 -9.27 26.98 3.97
C THR A 37 -8.09 27.95 3.81
N ILE A 38 -7.83 28.80 4.80
CA ILE A 38 -6.71 29.77 4.76
C ILE A 38 -5.34 29.11 5.06
N LYS A 39 -5.30 28.00 5.81
CA LYS A 39 -4.04 27.23 5.99
C LYS A 39 -3.70 26.30 4.81
N ALA A 40 -4.64 26.04 3.92
CA ALA A 40 -4.43 25.20 2.73
C ALA A 40 -3.97 26.00 1.49
N SER A 41 -3.91 27.33 1.56
CA SER A 41 -3.73 28.22 0.38
C SER A 41 -2.41 29.01 0.34
N SER A 42 -1.39 28.59 1.08
CA SER A 42 0.00 29.06 0.85
C SER A 42 0.84 27.95 0.24
N ILE A 43 0.50 27.58 -1.00
CA ILE A 43 1.37 26.81 -1.89
C ILE A 43 1.52 27.65 -3.15
N VAL A 44 2.79 27.93 -3.45
CA VAL A 44 3.30 28.57 -4.67
C VAL A 44 2.60 28.01 -5.91
N PRO A 45 2.23 28.82 -6.92
CA PRO A 45 1.66 28.30 -8.14
C PRO A 45 2.74 27.52 -8.90
N ILE A 46 2.64 26.19 -8.88
CA ILE A 46 3.33 25.34 -9.84
C ILE A 46 2.42 25.28 -11.05
N GLU A 47 2.76 26.04 -12.09
CA GLU A 47 2.32 25.71 -13.45
C GLU A 47 2.82 24.29 -13.76
N MET A 48 1.90 23.34 -13.83
CA MET A 48 2.21 21.99 -14.32
C MET A 48 1.90 21.91 -15.82
N PRO A 49 2.84 21.43 -16.65
CA PRO A 49 2.55 21.10 -18.05
C PRO A 49 1.83 19.76 -18.09
N ALA A 50 0.50 19.80 -17.99
CA ALA A 50 -0.36 18.61 -18.03
C ALA A 50 -0.33 17.85 -19.38
N LEU A 51 0.32 18.42 -20.41
CA LEU A 51 0.35 17.86 -21.75
C LEU A 51 1.54 16.91 -22.01
N GLU A 52 2.69 17.10 -21.35
CA GLU A 52 3.88 16.24 -21.54
C GLU A 52 3.78 14.91 -20.77
N SER A 53 3.11 14.89 -19.63
CA SER A 53 2.84 13.67 -18.83
C SER A 53 1.87 12.71 -19.55
N GLN A 54 0.99 13.25 -20.41
CA GLN A 54 0.01 12.45 -21.14
C GLN A 54 0.65 11.64 -22.28
N THR A 55 1.67 12.21 -22.96
CA THR A 55 2.39 11.53 -24.04
C THR A 55 3.34 10.47 -23.50
N GLN A 56 4.05 10.75 -22.41
CA GLN A 56 5.02 9.82 -21.81
C GLN A 56 4.35 8.56 -21.23
N ASN A 57 3.15 8.71 -20.65
CA ASN A 57 2.37 7.56 -20.15
C ASN A 57 1.78 6.70 -21.28
N GLN A 58 1.45 7.29 -22.43
CA GLN A 58 0.98 6.51 -23.59
C GLN A 58 2.11 5.72 -24.25
N THR A 59 3.32 6.30 -24.34
CA THR A 59 4.50 5.59 -24.87
C THR A 59 4.88 4.41 -23.97
N LEU A 60 4.88 4.59 -22.65
CA LEU A 60 5.17 3.51 -21.69
C LEU A 60 4.10 2.40 -21.72
N LEU A 61 2.83 2.74 -21.90
CA LEU A 61 1.74 1.77 -22.02
C LEU A 61 1.78 0.96 -23.31
N GLU A 62 2.18 1.58 -24.43
CA GLU A 62 2.38 0.85 -25.69
C GLU A 62 3.66 0.00 -25.67
N GLU A 63 4.73 0.45 -25.00
CA GLU A 63 5.91 -0.39 -24.75
C GLU A 63 5.58 -1.61 -23.88
N ILE A 64 4.77 -1.44 -22.82
CA ILE A 64 4.30 -2.55 -21.98
C ILE A 64 3.36 -3.48 -22.78
N ARG A 65 2.50 -2.94 -23.66
CA ARG A 65 1.62 -3.74 -24.54
C ARG A 65 2.39 -4.57 -25.56
N GLU A 66 3.41 -3.99 -26.18
CA GLU A 66 4.25 -4.70 -27.16
C GLU A 66 5.15 -5.74 -26.47
N LEU A 67 5.66 -5.44 -25.27
CA LEU A 67 6.33 -6.41 -24.40
C LEU A 67 5.45 -7.63 -24.07
N LEU A 68 4.14 -7.41 -23.89
CA LEU A 68 3.19 -8.48 -23.55
C LEU A 68 2.64 -9.22 -24.78
N ARG A 69 2.52 -8.56 -25.95
CA ARG A 69 2.12 -9.21 -27.23
C ARG A 69 3.21 -10.11 -27.80
N GLY A 70 4.50 -9.81 -27.55
CA GLY A 70 5.62 -10.64 -28.00
C GLY A 70 5.75 -12.01 -27.32
N MET A 71 4.90 -12.33 -26.34
CA MET A 71 5.04 -13.51 -25.48
C MET A 71 4.26 -14.76 -25.94
N TYR A 72 3.46 -14.72 -27.02
CA TYR A 72 2.79 -15.92 -27.58
C TYR A 72 2.61 -15.86 -29.11
N PRO A 73 3.05 -16.88 -29.88
CA PRO A 73 2.49 -17.14 -31.19
C PRO A 73 1.15 -17.87 -31.03
N ILE A 74 0.07 -17.28 -31.57
CA ILE A 74 -1.19 -17.97 -31.82
C ILE A 74 -1.04 -18.72 -33.14
N ASP A 75 -0.75 -20.02 -33.07
CA ASP A 75 -0.97 -20.93 -34.21
C ASP A 75 -2.48 -21.23 -34.31
N ALA A 76 -3.20 -20.39 -35.07
CA ALA A 76 -4.52 -20.73 -35.55
C ALA A 76 -4.39 -21.68 -36.75
N VAL A 77 -4.47 -22.99 -36.48
CA VAL A 77 -4.68 -24.00 -37.52
C VAL A 77 -6.08 -23.83 -38.10
N ASN A 78 -6.17 -23.19 -39.27
CA ASN A 78 -7.30 -23.36 -40.18
C ASN A 78 -6.91 -24.37 -41.26
N ALA A 79 -7.51 -25.55 -41.19
CA ALA A 79 -7.52 -26.51 -42.28
C ALA A 79 -8.51 -26.04 -43.35
N SER A 80 -8.02 -25.72 -44.54
CA SER A 80 -8.72 -25.96 -45.82
C SER A 80 -7.76 -25.78 -47.00
N ASP A 81 -7.68 -26.84 -47.81
CA ASP A 81 -7.40 -26.90 -49.25
C ASP A 81 -6.33 -25.99 -49.88
N SER A 82 -5.22 -26.57 -50.35
CA SER A 82 -5.07 -26.95 -51.77
C SER A 82 -3.60 -27.24 -52.16
N LEU A 83 -3.48 -28.21 -53.07
CA LEU A 83 -2.28 -28.63 -53.80
C LEU A 83 -1.60 -27.49 -54.56
N GLY A 84 -0.26 -27.44 -54.60
CA GLY A 84 0.45 -26.76 -55.69
C GLY A 84 1.91 -26.35 -55.45
N ASN A 85 2.83 -27.21 -55.88
CA ASN A 85 4.13 -26.97 -56.54
C ASN A 85 5.19 -25.98 -56.01
N HIS A 86 6.38 -26.56 -55.88
CA HIS A 86 7.74 -25.99 -55.90
C HIS A 86 7.97 -24.81 -56.86
N SER A 87 8.73 -23.79 -56.43
CA SER A 87 10.16 -23.61 -56.78
C SER A 87 10.69 -22.19 -56.48
N ALA A 88 11.88 -22.17 -55.86
CA ALA A 88 13.01 -21.25 -56.04
C ALA A 88 12.94 -19.75 -55.63
N THR A 89 13.98 -19.40 -54.84
CA THR A 89 14.75 -18.14 -54.78
C THR A 89 14.16 -16.92 -54.06
N GLN A 90 14.54 -16.78 -52.78
CA GLN A 90 14.64 -15.48 -52.08
C GLN A 90 15.98 -14.80 -52.40
N PRO A 91 15.98 -13.47 -52.56
CA PRO A 91 17.09 -12.62 -52.14
C PRO A 91 16.75 -11.94 -50.80
N ALA A 92 17.77 -11.88 -49.95
CA ALA A 92 17.78 -11.29 -48.62
C ALA A 92 17.29 -9.83 -48.60
N ALA A 93 16.36 -9.54 -47.69
CA ALA A 93 16.14 -8.21 -47.17
C ALA A 93 16.85 -8.12 -45.81
N THR A 94 17.94 -7.37 -45.77
CA THR A 94 18.63 -6.91 -44.57
C THR A 94 17.67 -6.08 -43.73
N LEU A 95 17.12 -6.68 -42.66
CA LEU A 95 16.45 -5.95 -41.60
C LEU A 95 17.53 -5.43 -40.65
N HIS A 96 17.57 -4.11 -40.53
CA HIS A 96 18.41 -3.39 -39.58
C HIS A 96 18.14 -3.87 -38.16
N ASP A 97 19.24 -4.19 -37.50
CA ASP A 97 19.44 -4.31 -36.05
C ASP A 97 18.64 -3.20 -35.32
N GLN A 98 17.55 -3.58 -34.66
CA GLN A 98 16.83 -2.72 -33.72
C GLN A 98 17.12 -3.26 -32.32
N ASP A 99 17.89 -2.45 -31.59
CA ASP A 99 18.17 -2.48 -30.16
C ASP A 99 17.15 -3.30 -29.37
N THR A 100 17.55 -4.52 -29.02
CA THR A 100 16.96 -5.23 -27.89
C THR A 100 17.22 -4.39 -26.64
N LEU A 101 16.16 -3.83 -26.05
CA LEU A 101 16.18 -3.21 -24.73
C LEU A 101 16.86 -4.17 -23.75
N GLU A 102 18.11 -3.86 -23.44
CA GLU A 102 19.00 -4.67 -22.60
C GLU A 102 18.38 -4.77 -21.20
N PHE A 103 18.05 -6.01 -20.79
CA PHE A 103 17.50 -6.26 -19.46
C PHE A 103 18.59 -5.86 -18.43
N PRO A 104 18.29 -5.14 -17.34
CA PRO A 104 19.30 -4.54 -16.44
C PRO A 104 20.21 -5.52 -15.67
N ALA A 105 20.18 -6.82 -16.02
CA ALA A 105 20.90 -7.87 -15.34
C ALA A 105 21.69 -8.76 -16.31
N ASP A 106 21.84 -8.33 -17.56
CA ASP A 106 22.54 -9.07 -18.61
C ASP A 106 23.94 -8.48 -18.85
N HIS A 107 24.86 -8.65 -17.89
CA HIS A 107 26.22 -8.10 -18.01
C HIS A 107 27.10 -8.81 -19.06
N ASP A 108 26.59 -9.86 -19.72
CA ASP A 108 27.36 -10.67 -20.67
C ASP A 108 26.62 -11.06 -21.97
N GLY A 109 25.39 -10.57 -22.19
CA GLY A 109 24.58 -10.86 -23.38
C GLY A 109 23.95 -12.27 -23.37
N SER A 110 23.77 -12.87 -22.20
CA SER A 110 23.08 -14.13 -22.03
C SER A 110 21.56 -13.93 -21.85
N ASN A 111 20.80 -14.23 -22.90
CA ASN A 111 19.32 -14.17 -22.93
C ASN A 111 18.59 -15.16 -21.96
N MET A 112 19.28 -15.77 -21.00
CA MET A 112 18.73 -16.80 -20.13
C MET A 112 18.53 -16.29 -18.70
N HIS A 113 17.27 -16.02 -18.34
CA HIS A 113 16.83 -15.77 -16.98
C HIS A 113 16.20 -17.04 -16.38
N ILE A 114 16.84 -17.60 -15.36
CA ILE A 114 16.30 -18.75 -14.65
C ILE A 114 15.34 -18.25 -13.55
N VAL A 115 14.06 -18.54 -13.70
CA VAL A 115 13.05 -18.31 -12.67
C VAL A 115 12.63 -19.65 -12.08
N PHE A 116 12.81 -19.83 -10.78
CA PHE A 116 12.33 -21.03 -10.08
C PHE A 116 11.52 -20.65 -8.85
N SER A 117 10.44 -21.40 -8.61
CA SER A 117 9.56 -21.20 -7.46
C SER A 117 9.73 -22.31 -6.45
N MET A 118 9.67 -21.96 -5.17
CA MET A 118 9.68 -22.91 -4.06
C MET A 118 8.66 -22.51 -3.00
N SER A 119 8.00 -23.50 -2.42
CA SER A 119 7.15 -23.27 -1.26
C SER A 119 7.99 -23.02 0.00
N CYS A 120 7.44 -22.26 0.95
CA CYS A 120 8.15 -21.96 2.20
C CYS A 120 8.14 -23.11 3.21
N ASP A 121 7.21 -24.06 3.07
CA ASP A 121 7.18 -25.32 3.81
C ASP A 121 7.96 -26.45 3.12
N GLN A 122 8.61 -26.17 2.00
CA GLN A 122 9.33 -27.18 1.23
C GLN A 122 10.50 -27.75 2.03
N ARG A 123 10.45 -29.07 2.28
CA ARG A 123 11.51 -29.77 3.02
C ARG A 123 12.85 -29.61 2.30
N ASN A 124 13.89 -29.27 3.06
CA ASN A 124 15.23 -29.02 2.52
C ASN A 124 15.29 -27.88 1.50
N ARG A 125 14.42 -26.85 1.63
CA ARG A 125 14.40 -25.68 0.74
C ARG A 125 15.77 -25.06 0.52
N LEU A 126 16.51 -24.81 1.60
CA LEU A 126 17.86 -24.23 1.53
C LEU A 126 18.81 -25.12 0.73
N LEU A 127 18.76 -26.43 0.93
CA LEU A 127 19.58 -27.38 0.17
C LEU A 127 19.22 -27.35 -1.31
N GLN A 128 17.94 -27.40 -1.65
CA GLN A 128 17.46 -27.39 -3.04
C GLN A 128 17.78 -26.06 -3.75
N GLN A 129 17.60 -24.92 -3.06
CA GLN A 129 18.04 -23.61 -3.55
C GLN A 129 19.55 -23.58 -3.79
N THR A 130 20.34 -24.04 -2.81
CA THR A 130 21.80 -24.09 -2.94
C THR A 130 22.22 -24.98 -4.09
N VAL A 131 21.56 -26.14 -4.29
CA VAL A 131 21.84 -27.02 -5.44
C VAL A 131 21.58 -26.28 -6.76
N VAL A 132 20.45 -25.60 -6.92
CA VAL A 132 20.15 -24.85 -8.16
C VAL A 132 21.15 -23.73 -8.40
N GLN A 133 21.52 -22.98 -7.37
CA GLN A 133 22.50 -21.90 -7.49
C GLN A 133 23.91 -22.44 -7.81
N LEU A 134 24.30 -23.55 -7.16
CA LEU A 134 25.61 -24.18 -7.34
C LEU A 134 25.74 -24.82 -8.73
N THR A 135 24.71 -25.55 -9.19
CA THR A 135 24.73 -26.17 -10.52
C THR A 135 24.69 -25.12 -11.61
N ALA A 136 23.93 -24.02 -11.43
CA ALA A 136 23.97 -22.88 -12.34
C ALA A 136 25.38 -22.27 -12.40
N SER A 137 26.04 -22.11 -11.26
CA SER A 137 27.42 -21.62 -11.20
C SER A 137 28.41 -22.56 -11.92
N TRP A 138 28.24 -23.88 -11.77
CA TRP A 138 29.11 -24.87 -12.42
C TRP A 138 29.03 -24.88 -13.94
N VAL A 139 27.84 -24.65 -14.49
CA VAL A 139 27.66 -24.56 -15.95
C VAL A 139 28.00 -23.17 -16.50
N GLY A 140 28.49 -22.28 -15.65
CA GLY A 140 28.82 -20.91 -16.03
C GLY A 140 27.58 -20.11 -16.42
N GLN A 141 26.45 -20.34 -15.74
CA GLN A 141 25.26 -19.49 -15.92
C GLN A 141 25.61 -18.06 -15.49
N LYS A 142 25.43 -17.12 -16.42
CA LYS A 142 25.76 -15.70 -16.21
C LYS A 142 24.52 -14.81 -16.10
N GLY A 143 23.41 -15.22 -16.72
CA GLY A 143 22.14 -14.52 -16.61
C GLY A 143 21.45 -14.70 -15.24
N PRO A 144 20.45 -13.85 -14.94
CA PRO A 144 19.88 -13.75 -13.60
C PRO A 144 19.22 -15.05 -13.16
N ILE A 145 19.22 -15.28 -11.85
CA ILE A 145 18.45 -16.35 -11.22
C ILE A 145 17.50 -15.72 -10.20
N THR A 146 16.19 -15.77 -10.49
CA THR A 146 15.15 -15.29 -9.57
C THR A 146 14.49 -16.46 -8.88
N GLN A 147 14.57 -16.46 -7.56
CA GLN A 147 13.80 -17.36 -6.72
C GLN A 147 12.49 -16.67 -6.33
N ILE A 148 11.37 -17.35 -6.55
CA ILE A 148 10.07 -16.97 -6.00
C ILE A 148 9.81 -17.86 -4.78
N LEU A 149 9.70 -17.24 -3.61
CA LEU A 149 9.32 -17.92 -2.37
C LEU A 149 7.81 -17.75 -2.15
N SER A 150 7.04 -18.80 -2.38
CA SER A 150 5.59 -18.80 -2.20
C SER A 150 5.22 -19.31 -0.80
N GLY A 151 4.33 -18.61 -0.09
CA GLY A 151 3.87 -19.01 1.26
C GLY A 151 4.79 -18.57 2.41
N CYS A 152 5.67 -17.59 2.21
CA CYS A 152 6.53 -17.04 3.26
C CYS A 152 5.89 -15.85 4.00
N SER A 153 4.80 -15.32 3.47
CA SER A 153 3.86 -14.53 4.25
C SER A 153 3.07 -15.48 5.11
N GLU A 154 2.78 -15.04 6.33
CA GLU A 154 1.87 -15.70 7.26
C GLU A 154 0.41 -15.83 6.72
N ALA A 155 0.10 -15.34 5.53
CA ALA A 155 -1.18 -15.57 4.86
C ALA A 155 -1.31 -17.02 4.33
N ASN A 156 -2.54 -17.53 4.24
CA ASN A 156 -2.93 -18.88 3.78
C ASN A 156 -2.73 -20.02 4.78
N MET A 157 -2.81 -19.75 6.08
CA MET A 157 -2.77 -20.79 7.12
C MET A 157 -4.18 -21.27 7.52
N GLY A 158 -5.24 -20.71 6.94
CA GLY A 158 -6.62 -20.92 7.39
C GLY A 158 -6.85 -20.43 8.81
N ARG A 159 -6.02 -19.49 9.29
CA ARG A 159 -6.13 -18.98 10.65
C ARG A 159 -7.34 -18.10 10.75
N ASN A 160 -8.02 -18.18 11.88
CA ASN A 160 -9.10 -17.26 12.18
C ASN A 160 -8.57 -15.82 12.32
N MET A 161 -9.06 -14.92 11.48
CA MET A 161 -8.67 -13.50 11.43
C MET A 161 -9.73 -12.56 11.99
N SER A 162 -10.81 -13.10 12.59
CA SER A 162 -11.94 -12.31 13.10
C SER A 162 -11.55 -11.20 14.07
N LYS A 163 -10.47 -11.39 14.85
CA LYS A 163 -9.97 -10.38 15.79
C LYS A 163 -9.45 -9.10 15.11
N TYR A 164 -9.17 -9.14 13.81
CA TYR A 164 -8.65 -8.02 13.01
C TYR A 164 -9.65 -7.50 11.98
N TYR A 165 -10.87 -8.00 12.02
CA TYR A 165 -11.86 -7.77 10.99
C TYR A 165 -13.06 -7.02 11.59
N HIS A 166 -13.53 -6.01 10.86
CA HIS A 166 -14.57 -5.07 11.31
C HIS A 166 -15.79 -5.03 10.38
N GLY A 167 -15.85 -5.92 9.38
CA GLY A 167 -16.96 -5.98 8.42
C GLY A 167 -18.18 -6.77 8.92
N ARG A 168 -19.08 -7.10 8.00
CA ARG A 168 -20.41 -7.67 8.31
C ARG A 168 -20.54 -9.19 8.16
N ARG A 169 -19.56 -9.84 7.53
CA ARG A 169 -19.50 -11.32 7.42
C ARG A 169 -19.44 -12.00 8.80
N ASP A 170 -19.87 -13.25 8.83
CA ASP A 170 -19.74 -14.12 10.01
C ASP A 170 -18.25 -14.24 10.40
N PRO A 171 -17.87 -13.89 11.64
CA PRO A 171 -16.50 -14.04 12.16
C PRO A 171 -15.86 -15.41 11.94
N LEU A 172 -16.65 -16.49 11.88
CA LEU A 172 -16.16 -17.85 11.64
C LEU A 172 -15.69 -18.07 10.19
N THR A 173 -16.11 -17.20 9.27
CA THR A 173 -15.73 -17.26 7.84
C THR A 173 -14.58 -16.33 7.48
N VAL A 174 -14.03 -15.62 8.47
CA VAL A 174 -12.93 -14.66 8.29
C VAL A 174 -11.63 -15.36 8.63
N ASP A 175 -10.89 -15.73 7.60
CA ASP A 175 -9.57 -16.32 7.72
C ASP A 175 -8.53 -15.60 6.83
N ASP A 176 -7.29 -16.09 6.84
CA ASP A 176 -6.17 -15.55 6.07
C ASP A 176 -6.00 -16.19 4.69
N THR A 177 -7.03 -16.87 4.15
CA THR A 177 -6.97 -17.55 2.85
C THR A 177 -6.99 -16.56 1.68
N VAL A 178 -6.06 -16.76 0.75
CA VAL A 178 -5.84 -16.03 -0.49
C VAL A 178 -5.80 -17.04 -1.62
N VAL A 179 -6.84 -16.99 -2.45
CA VAL A 179 -7.07 -17.84 -3.62
C VAL A 179 -7.65 -16.97 -4.73
N ASP A 180 -7.77 -17.48 -5.95
CA ASP A 180 -8.34 -16.68 -7.04
C ASP A 180 -9.75 -16.17 -6.68
N GLY A 181 -9.95 -14.86 -6.80
CA GLY A 181 -11.16 -14.14 -6.40
C GLY A 181 -11.23 -13.72 -4.92
N VAL A 182 -10.26 -14.11 -4.09
CA VAL A 182 -10.21 -13.81 -2.65
C VAL A 182 -8.83 -13.27 -2.27
N ALA A 183 -8.79 -12.03 -1.81
CA ALA A 183 -7.57 -11.32 -1.44
C ALA A 183 -7.66 -10.79 0.00
N LEU A 184 -6.53 -10.33 0.54
CA LEU A 184 -6.48 -9.56 1.79
C LEU A 184 -6.01 -8.13 1.49
N ALA A 185 -6.52 -7.16 2.23
CA ALA A 185 -6.03 -5.79 2.20
C ALA A 185 -6.03 -5.18 3.60
N GLN A 186 -5.21 -4.15 3.80
CA GLN A 186 -5.33 -3.36 5.02
C GLN A 186 -6.67 -2.64 5.02
N ASP A 187 -7.35 -2.69 6.17
CA ASP A 187 -8.51 -1.83 6.44
C ASP A 187 -8.05 -0.40 6.72
N TRP A 188 -8.16 0.46 5.71
CA TRP A 188 -7.99 1.90 5.86
C TRP A 188 -9.33 2.57 6.11
N ASN A 189 -9.99 2.28 7.23
CA ASN A 189 -11.30 2.82 7.58
C ASN A 189 -11.42 4.36 7.47
N ALA A 190 -10.30 5.09 7.49
CA ALA A 190 -10.24 6.51 7.13
C ALA A 190 -10.84 6.85 5.74
N LEU A 191 -10.98 5.86 4.85
CA LEU A 191 -11.57 6.00 3.51
C LEU A 191 -13.10 6.00 3.50
N GLN A 192 -13.75 5.67 4.61
CA GLN A 192 -15.21 5.75 4.80
C GLN A 192 -16.03 5.16 3.64
N GLY A 193 -15.63 3.98 3.13
CA GLY A 193 -16.33 3.31 2.02
C GLY A 193 -15.88 3.71 0.61
N GLY A 194 -14.94 4.66 0.48
CA GLY A 194 -14.30 5.00 -0.78
C GLY A 194 -15.30 5.39 -1.87
N PHE A 195 -15.08 4.94 -3.11
CA PHE A 195 -16.03 5.22 -4.21
C PHE A 195 -17.35 4.46 -4.13
N PHE A 196 -17.48 3.51 -3.20
CA PHE A 196 -18.74 2.81 -2.94
C PHE A 196 -19.58 3.50 -1.86
N ALA A 197 -19.11 4.64 -1.33
CA ALA A 197 -19.88 5.51 -0.45
C ALA A 197 -21.05 6.18 -1.19
N GLU A 198 -22.12 6.50 -0.47
CA GLU A 198 -23.37 7.03 -1.04
C GLU A 198 -23.15 8.36 -1.78
N ASP A 199 -22.30 9.23 -1.25
CA ASP A 199 -21.96 10.53 -1.84
C ASP A 199 -21.02 10.43 -3.06
N LYS A 200 -20.53 9.22 -3.39
CA LYS A 200 -19.62 8.97 -4.52
C LYS A 200 -20.27 8.19 -5.67
N ALA A 201 -21.57 7.88 -5.60
CA ALA A 201 -22.28 7.10 -6.61
C ALA A 201 -22.13 7.66 -8.04
N ASP A 202 -22.23 8.98 -8.22
CA ASP A 202 -22.06 9.61 -9.52
C ASP A 202 -20.64 9.47 -10.09
N VAL A 203 -19.63 9.52 -9.22
CA VAL A 203 -18.23 9.31 -9.60
C VAL A 203 -18.02 7.86 -9.99
N LEU A 204 -18.50 6.92 -9.17
CA LEU A 204 -18.43 5.48 -9.46
C LEU A 204 -19.09 5.14 -10.79
N ASN A 205 -20.28 5.69 -11.07
CA ASN A 205 -20.98 5.48 -12.34
C ASN A 205 -20.18 5.98 -13.55
N LYS A 206 -19.52 7.15 -13.43
CA LYS A 206 -18.67 7.70 -14.49
C LYS A 206 -17.41 6.88 -14.70
N VAL A 207 -16.77 6.44 -13.61
CA VAL A 207 -15.54 5.63 -13.68
C VAL A 207 -15.82 4.25 -14.25
N CYS A 208 -16.88 3.59 -13.79
CA CYS A 208 -17.26 2.27 -14.27
C CYS A 208 -17.81 2.29 -15.69
N GLY A 209 -18.55 3.32 -16.13
CA GLY A 209 -18.94 3.45 -17.54
C GLY A 209 -19.64 2.22 -18.14
N GLY A 210 -20.43 1.48 -17.35
CA GLY A 210 -21.10 0.23 -17.74
C GLY A 210 -20.30 -1.05 -17.48
N LEU A 211 -19.10 -0.96 -16.93
CA LEU A 211 -18.29 -2.09 -16.50
C LEU A 211 -18.90 -2.81 -15.26
N PRO A 212 -18.59 -4.11 -15.05
CA PRO A 212 -19.06 -4.89 -13.89
C PRO A 212 -18.95 -4.22 -12.53
N CYS A 213 -17.94 -3.38 -12.29
CA CYS A 213 -17.78 -2.64 -11.04
C CYS A 213 -18.99 -1.75 -10.68
N GLY A 214 -19.74 -1.28 -11.68
CA GLY A 214 -20.95 -0.46 -11.46
C GLY A 214 -22.17 -1.27 -11.01
N ASN A 215 -22.11 -2.61 -11.13
CA ASN A 215 -23.19 -3.51 -10.73
C ASN A 215 -23.02 -4.05 -9.30
N VAL A 216 -21.91 -3.70 -8.62
CA VAL A 216 -21.66 -4.11 -7.24
C VAL A 216 -22.63 -3.38 -6.33
N SER A 217 -23.34 -4.11 -5.47
CA SER A 217 -24.23 -3.50 -4.49
C SER A 217 -23.44 -2.63 -3.52
N ARG A 218 -24.07 -1.61 -2.94
CA ARG A 218 -23.42 -0.73 -1.96
C ARG A 218 -22.89 -1.53 -0.77
N GLU A 219 -23.62 -2.56 -0.34
CA GLU A 219 -23.27 -3.39 0.80
C GLU A 219 -22.07 -4.31 0.51
N ASP A 220 -21.89 -4.77 -0.72
CA ASP A 220 -20.69 -5.53 -1.15
C ASP A 220 -19.54 -4.57 -1.46
N GLY A 221 -19.84 -3.40 -2.02
CA GLY A 221 -18.93 -2.28 -2.24
C GLY A 221 -18.19 -1.91 -0.96
N ALA A 222 -18.96 -1.60 0.09
CA ALA A 222 -18.41 -1.25 1.40
C ALA A 222 -17.64 -2.40 2.06
N GLU A 223 -18.13 -3.65 1.93
CA GLU A 223 -17.54 -4.83 2.57
C GLU A 223 -16.20 -5.26 1.95
N TYR A 224 -16.11 -5.29 0.62
CA TYR A 224 -14.97 -5.91 -0.08
C TYR A 224 -14.04 -4.93 -0.78
N TYR A 225 -14.44 -3.67 -0.97
CA TYR A 225 -13.72 -2.73 -1.85
C TYR A 225 -13.60 -1.30 -1.28
N GLY A 226 -14.51 -0.89 -0.39
CA GLY A 226 -14.66 0.53 -0.02
C GLY A 226 -13.55 1.09 0.86
N SER A 227 -13.11 0.32 1.85
CA SER A 227 -12.10 0.76 2.83
C SER A 227 -10.75 0.06 2.66
N ILE A 228 -10.52 -0.58 1.51
CA ILE A 228 -9.28 -1.36 1.30
C ILE A 228 -8.14 -0.48 0.83
N GLY A 229 -6.93 -0.86 1.21
CA GLY A 229 -5.72 -0.21 0.75
C GLY A 229 -4.47 -1.04 1.05
N PRO A 230 -3.29 -0.55 0.65
CA PRO A 230 -2.06 -1.31 0.76
C PRO A 230 -1.68 -1.62 2.22
N PRO A 231 -0.99 -2.74 2.48
CA PRO A 231 -0.64 -3.78 1.53
C PRO A 231 -1.85 -4.55 0.98
N TYR A 232 -1.71 -5.05 -0.25
CA TYR A 232 -2.63 -5.99 -0.86
C TYR A 232 -1.95 -7.36 -0.95
N ILE A 233 -2.65 -8.42 -0.57
CA ILE A 233 -2.17 -9.80 -0.66
C ILE A 233 -3.14 -10.57 -1.54
N MET A 234 -2.71 -10.95 -2.73
CA MET A 234 -3.54 -11.63 -3.73
C MET A 234 -2.72 -12.61 -4.55
N THR A 235 -3.40 -13.49 -5.28
CA THR A 235 -2.73 -14.41 -6.20
C THR A 235 -2.13 -13.65 -7.38
N ARG A 236 -1.06 -14.20 -7.96
CA ARG A 236 -0.50 -13.67 -9.21
C ARG A 236 -1.55 -13.64 -10.34
N ARG A 237 -2.46 -14.62 -10.36
CA ARG A 237 -3.50 -14.69 -11.40
C ARG A 237 -4.49 -13.54 -11.27
N ASP A 238 -4.94 -13.22 -10.06
CA ASP A 238 -5.83 -12.08 -9.83
C ASP A 238 -5.13 -10.76 -10.15
N ALA A 239 -3.88 -10.59 -9.74
CA ALA A 239 -3.07 -9.41 -10.06
C ALA A 239 -2.98 -9.21 -11.59
N LEU A 240 -2.66 -10.26 -12.34
CA LEU A 240 -2.60 -10.21 -13.81
C LEU A 240 -3.97 -9.98 -14.45
N ARG A 241 -5.04 -10.48 -13.85
CA ARG A 241 -6.40 -10.28 -14.35
C ARG A 241 -6.82 -8.81 -14.27
N MET A 242 -6.44 -8.12 -13.19
CA MET A 242 -6.91 -6.74 -12.94
C MET A 242 -5.92 -5.62 -13.32
N VAL A 243 -4.66 -5.92 -13.65
CA VAL A 243 -3.63 -4.88 -13.80
C VAL A 243 -3.95 -3.89 -14.93
N ASP A 244 -4.41 -4.38 -16.09
CA ASP A 244 -4.76 -3.52 -17.23
C ASP A 244 -5.97 -2.63 -16.91
N ASP A 245 -6.98 -3.21 -16.26
CA ASP A 245 -8.14 -2.48 -15.76
C ASP A 245 -7.74 -1.43 -14.72
N TYR A 246 -6.81 -1.76 -13.81
CA TYR A 246 -6.31 -0.84 -12.82
C TYR A 246 -5.62 0.36 -13.47
N CYS A 247 -4.75 0.13 -14.45
CA CYS A 247 -4.09 1.19 -15.21
C CYS A 247 -5.11 2.08 -15.94
N HIS A 248 -6.08 1.49 -16.63
CA HIS A 248 -7.13 2.24 -17.33
C HIS A 248 -8.02 3.04 -16.36
N LEU A 249 -8.51 2.40 -15.31
CA LEU A 249 -9.42 3.01 -14.33
C LEU A 249 -8.72 4.07 -13.48
N CYS A 250 -7.39 4.01 -13.29
CA CYS A 250 -6.61 5.10 -12.71
C CYS A 250 -6.75 6.39 -13.54
N VAL A 251 -6.54 6.29 -14.85
CA VAL A 251 -6.65 7.43 -15.77
C VAL A 251 -8.08 7.95 -15.79
N THR A 252 -9.08 7.07 -15.95
CA THR A 252 -10.50 7.46 -15.95
C THR A 252 -10.91 8.11 -14.63
N THR A 253 -10.45 7.57 -13.50
CA THR A 253 -10.71 8.17 -12.19
C THR A 253 -10.14 9.57 -12.08
N ARG A 254 -8.89 9.80 -12.51
CA ARG A 254 -8.26 11.13 -12.50
C ARG A 254 -8.95 12.14 -13.42
N GLN A 255 -9.63 11.71 -14.47
CA GLN A 255 -10.42 12.60 -15.32
C GLN A 255 -11.68 13.13 -14.64
N VAL A 256 -12.20 12.43 -13.63
CA VAL A 256 -13.48 12.77 -12.99
C VAL A 256 -13.38 13.03 -11.49
N SER A 257 -12.20 12.85 -10.90
CA SER A 257 -11.94 13.01 -9.47
C SER A 257 -10.57 13.61 -9.19
N ASN A 258 -10.55 14.61 -8.30
CA ASN A 258 -9.34 15.26 -7.80
C ASN A 258 -8.91 14.74 -6.42
N GLU A 259 -9.48 13.62 -5.96
CA GLU A 259 -9.10 13.02 -4.68
C GLU A 259 -7.60 12.69 -4.65
N TRP A 260 -6.95 12.95 -3.52
CA TRP A 260 -5.49 12.76 -3.39
C TRP A 260 -5.06 11.28 -3.49
N ILE A 261 -6.00 10.35 -3.29
CA ILE A 261 -5.87 8.89 -3.37
C ILE A 261 -6.72 8.28 -4.49
N ALA A 262 -6.95 9.03 -5.58
CA ALA A 262 -7.68 8.54 -6.74
C ALA A 262 -7.21 7.17 -7.23
N GLU A 263 -5.91 6.88 -7.14
CA GLU A 263 -5.32 5.58 -7.53
C GLU A 263 -5.77 4.45 -6.60
N MET A 264 -5.87 4.68 -5.29
CA MET A 264 -6.38 3.65 -4.37
C MET A 264 -7.85 3.35 -4.65
N PHE A 265 -8.64 4.37 -4.99
CA PHE A 265 -10.02 4.17 -5.39
C PHE A 265 -10.12 3.43 -6.72
N ALA A 266 -9.29 3.78 -7.70
CA ALA A 266 -9.21 3.06 -8.97
C ALA A 266 -8.83 1.59 -8.77
N TYR A 267 -7.93 1.28 -7.83
CA TYR A 267 -7.61 -0.10 -7.46
C TYR A 267 -8.86 -0.83 -6.96
N SER A 268 -9.61 -0.24 -6.03
CA SER A 268 -10.86 -0.83 -5.50
C SER A 268 -11.88 -1.08 -6.60
N VAL A 269 -12.03 -0.15 -7.54
CA VAL A 269 -12.93 -0.28 -8.70
C VAL A 269 -12.44 -1.38 -9.65
N ALA A 270 -11.14 -1.49 -9.91
CA ALA A 270 -10.57 -2.53 -10.76
C ALA A 270 -10.69 -3.93 -10.13
N ALA A 271 -10.49 -4.04 -8.82
CA ALA A 271 -10.72 -5.28 -8.08
C ALA A 271 -12.19 -5.69 -8.15
N ALA A 272 -13.11 -4.74 -7.97
CA ALA A 272 -14.55 -4.95 -8.13
C ALA A 272 -14.93 -5.38 -9.55
N ASN A 273 -14.30 -4.78 -10.56
CA ASN A 273 -14.52 -5.12 -11.96
C ASN A 273 -14.18 -6.58 -12.27
N ASN A 274 -13.17 -7.10 -11.59
CA ASN A 274 -12.64 -8.45 -11.78
C ASN A 274 -13.16 -9.46 -10.74
N GLY A 275 -14.08 -9.05 -9.86
CA GLY A 275 -14.67 -9.89 -8.83
C GLY A 275 -13.68 -10.36 -7.76
N ILE A 276 -12.62 -9.59 -7.49
CA ILE A 276 -11.56 -9.94 -6.54
C ILE A 276 -11.90 -9.37 -5.16
N LYS A 277 -12.59 -10.16 -4.34
CA LYS A 277 -13.12 -9.74 -3.04
C LYS A 277 -12.01 -9.70 -2.01
N HIS A 278 -11.80 -8.54 -1.38
CA HIS A 278 -10.80 -8.41 -0.33
C HIS A 278 -11.42 -8.61 1.06
N THR A 279 -10.74 -9.36 1.91
CA THR A 279 -10.94 -9.31 3.36
C THR A 279 -10.10 -8.16 3.92
N ALA A 280 -10.76 -7.09 4.35
CA ALA A 280 -10.12 -5.95 4.98
C ALA A 280 -9.71 -6.31 6.42
N LEU A 281 -8.41 -6.34 6.70
CA LEU A 281 -7.84 -6.70 7.99
C LEU A 281 -7.02 -5.53 8.53
N SER A 282 -7.11 -5.28 9.83
CA SER A 282 -6.51 -4.09 10.43
C SER A 282 -5.09 -4.24 10.96
N HIS A 283 -4.45 -5.39 10.72
CA HIS A 283 -3.12 -5.75 11.21
C HIS A 283 -2.09 -5.93 10.09
N LEU A 284 -2.44 -5.62 8.84
CA LEU A 284 -1.52 -5.79 7.71
C LEU A 284 -0.56 -4.61 7.58
N GLY A 285 -0.94 -3.41 8.01
CA GLY A 285 -0.14 -2.18 7.96
C GLY A 285 -0.09 -1.46 9.31
N ILE A 286 0.65 -0.34 9.35
CA ILE A 286 0.77 0.52 10.53
C ILE A 286 0.21 1.91 10.19
N SER A 287 -0.87 2.29 10.85
CA SER A 287 -1.54 3.58 10.68
C SER A 287 -1.18 4.60 11.76
N SER A 288 -1.90 5.73 11.84
CA SER A 288 -1.77 6.60 13.01
C SER A 288 -2.61 6.08 14.19
N PRO A 289 -2.04 5.98 15.41
CA PRO A 289 -2.80 5.64 16.62
C PRO A 289 -3.91 6.66 16.97
N ASN A 290 -3.90 7.84 16.35
CA ASN A 290 -4.86 8.92 16.58
C ASN A 290 -6.19 8.77 15.82
N PHE A 291 -6.35 7.80 14.92
CA PHE A 291 -7.62 7.53 14.22
C PHE A 291 -8.70 6.89 15.11
N LYS A 292 -8.68 7.15 16.43
CA LYS A 292 -9.58 6.58 17.44
C LYS A 292 -11.07 6.83 17.21
N GLY A 293 -11.45 7.78 16.34
CA GLY A 293 -12.84 7.95 15.90
C GLY A 293 -13.39 6.82 15.03
N GLY A 294 -12.52 5.91 14.54
CA GLY A 294 -12.90 4.78 13.70
C GLY A 294 -12.32 3.43 14.14
N GLY A 295 -11.59 3.33 15.27
CA GLY A 295 -11.37 2.12 16.08
C GLY A 295 -10.83 0.82 15.45
N HIS A 296 -10.55 0.77 14.15
CA HIS A 296 -10.30 -0.50 13.47
C HIS A 296 -8.83 -0.93 13.54
N GLU A 297 -7.90 0.03 13.59
CA GLU A 297 -6.47 -0.26 13.56
C GLU A 297 -5.98 -1.07 14.76
N TYR A 298 -5.34 -2.20 14.49
CA TYR A 298 -4.94 -3.14 15.51
C TYR A 298 -3.68 -2.66 16.24
N TRP A 299 -3.85 -1.98 17.38
CA TRP A 299 -2.74 -1.47 18.21
C TRP A 299 -2.56 -2.18 19.55
N SER A 300 -3.45 -3.12 19.89
CA SER A 300 -3.42 -3.80 21.19
C SER A 300 -2.18 -4.68 21.42
N PHE A 301 -1.35 -4.86 20.39
CA PHE A 301 -0.06 -5.53 20.48
C PHE A 301 1.02 -4.67 21.18
N VAL A 302 0.85 -3.35 21.30
CA VAL A 302 1.78 -2.47 22.02
C VAL A 302 1.33 -2.32 23.46
N ASP A 303 2.15 -2.78 24.41
CA ASP A 303 1.88 -2.64 25.83
C ASP A 303 3.08 -2.08 26.63
N GLY A 304 2.83 -1.77 27.91
CA GLY A 304 3.83 -1.18 28.80
C GLY A 304 4.94 -2.12 29.25
N THR A 305 4.79 -3.43 29.04
CA THR A 305 5.76 -4.46 29.44
C THR A 305 6.81 -4.74 28.37
N MET A 306 6.62 -4.21 27.16
CA MET A 306 7.57 -4.35 26.07
C MET A 306 8.92 -3.73 26.40
N THR A 307 9.99 -4.40 25.95
CA THR A 307 11.35 -3.83 25.93
C THR A 307 11.36 -2.52 25.13
N ASN A 308 12.25 -1.60 25.47
CA ASN A 308 12.31 -0.30 24.83
C ASN A 308 12.68 -0.45 23.33
N PRO A 309 11.75 -0.14 22.39
CA PRO A 309 11.99 -0.28 20.96
C PRO A 309 13.01 0.73 20.42
N CYS A 310 13.29 1.79 21.18
CA CYS A 310 14.18 2.90 20.86
C CYS A 310 15.58 2.75 21.46
N GLU A 311 15.93 1.58 22.01
CA GLU A 311 17.33 1.29 22.36
C GLU A 311 18.24 1.54 21.16
N ASP A 312 19.42 2.11 21.44
CA ASP A 312 20.39 2.53 20.42
C ASP A 312 21.15 1.33 19.82
N ASN A 313 20.40 0.49 19.11
CA ASN A 313 20.84 -0.67 18.37
C ASN A 313 19.91 -0.89 17.17
N LEU A 314 20.24 -1.82 16.27
CA LEU A 314 19.37 -2.20 15.14
C LEU A 314 18.45 -3.40 15.45
N ARG A 315 18.40 -3.83 16.73
CA ARG A 315 17.52 -4.93 17.13
C ARG A 315 16.08 -4.44 17.10
N LEU A 316 15.25 -5.17 16.38
CA LEU A 316 13.80 -4.95 16.34
C LEU A 316 13.18 -5.49 17.63
N VAL A 317 12.32 -4.68 18.25
CA VAL A 317 11.43 -5.13 19.33
C VAL A 317 10.06 -5.35 18.72
N MET A 318 9.80 -6.61 18.36
CA MET A 318 8.52 -7.01 17.80
C MET A 318 7.57 -7.41 18.92
N PRO A 319 6.31 -6.98 18.89
CA PRO A 319 5.28 -7.48 19.80
C PRO A 319 4.96 -8.95 19.50
N LYS A 320 4.14 -9.58 20.36
CA LYS A 320 3.68 -10.96 20.17
C LYS A 320 2.86 -11.15 18.89
N ASP A 321 2.17 -10.10 18.47
CA ASP A 321 1.21 -10.12 17.37
C ASP A 321 1.48 -8.90 16.45
N PRO A 322 2.63 -8.91 15.74
CA PRO A 322 3.07 -7.74 14.99
C PRO A 322 2.25 -7.54 13.71
N PRO A 323 2.24 -6.30 13.18
CA PRO A 323 1.69 -6.08 11.87
C PRO A 323 2.50 -6.84 10.82
N VAL A 324 1.81 -7.42 9.83
CA VAL A 324 2.41 -8.34 8.85
C VAL A 324 3.31 -7.61 7.86
N THR A 325 3.00 -6.35 7.56
CA THR A 325 3.81 -5.52 6.66
C THR A 325 4.07 -4.14 7.24
N VAL A 326 5.07 -3.49 6.65
CA VAL A 326 5.40 -2.11 6.95
C VAL A 326 4.80 -1.23 5.87
N HIS A 327 3.64 -0.64 6.18
CA HIS A 327 3.06 0.42 5.38
C HIS A 327 2.68 1.58 6.31
N ALA A 328 3.39 2.71 6.18
CA ALA A 328 3.11 3.95 6.91
C ALA A 328 2.64 5.03 5.92
N CYS A 329 1.33 5.16 5.73
CA CYS A 329 0.73 6.15 4.84
C CYS A 329 0.58 7.52 5.50
N GLN A 330 0.39 7.52 6.83
CA GLN A 330 -0.06 8.67 7.60
C GLN A 330 1.03 9.17 8.57
N TRP A 331 0.77 10.32 9.17
CA TRP A 331 1.57 10.83 10.28
C TRP A 331 1.42 9.93 11.51
N ILE A 332 2.55 9.40 11.99
CA ILE A 332 2.63 8.68 13.26
C ILE A 332 3.28 9.66 14.24
N GLY A 333 2.46 10.46 14.93
CA GLY A 333 2.94 11.67 15.60
C GLY A 333 3.66 12.60 14.62
N ASN A 334 4.94 12.90 14.87
CA ASN A 334 5.79 13.71 13.99
C ASN A 334 6.60 12.91 12.94
N PHE A 335 6.33 11.61 12.79
CA PHE A 335 6.98 10.76 11.78
C PHE A 335 6.15 10.69 10.51
N TYR A 336 6.77 10.99 9.37
CA TYR A 336 6.13 10.92 8.05
C TYR A 336 7.15 10.69 6.95
N LYS A 337 6.91 9.69 6.09
CA LYS A 337 7.84 9.32 5.01
C LYS A 337 8.21 10.46 4.06
N GLY A 338 7.30 11.44 3.89
CA GLY A 338 7.53 12.58 3.01
C GLY A 338 8.56 13.60 3.53
N VAL A 339 9.04 13.47 4.78
CA VAL A 339 10.14 14.31 5.29
C VAL A 339 11.51 13.68 5.04
N TRP A 340 11.56 12.47 4.48
CA TRP A 340 12.82 11.80 4.22
C TRP A 340 13.51 12.38 2.99
N PRO A 341 14.85 12.56 3.02
CA PRO A 341 15.56 13.04 1.85
C PRO A 341 15.45 12.07 0.67
N ASN A 342 15.24 12.61 -0.53
CA ASN A 342 15.26 11.82 -1.76
C ASN A 342 16.64 11.17 -2.03
N THR A 343 17.69 11.64 -1.34
CA THR A 343 19.06 11.09 -1.41
C THR A 343 19.30 9.93 -0.48
N LEU A 344 18.29 9.46 0.28
CA LEU A 344 18.48 8.45 1.34
C LEU A 344 19.19 7.17 0.83
N ALA A 345 18.97 6.80 -0.43
CA ALA A 345 19.59 5.65 -1.09
C ALA A 345 21.05 5.87 -1.53
N ASN A 346 21.53 7.11 -1.60
CA ASN A 346 22.90 7.44 -2.03
C ASN A 346 23.93 6.87 -1.05
N CYS A 347 25.08 6.47 -1.58
CA CYS A 347 26.14 5.82 -0.80
C CYS A 347 26.73 6.71 0.28
N ASP A 348 26.81 8.02 0.06
CA ASP A 348 27.34 9.03 0.98
C ASP A 348 26.31 9.53 2.00
N SER A 349 25.01 9.35 1.71
CA SER A 349 23.94 9.81 2.59
C SER A 349 23.94 9.02 3.90
N PRO A 350 23.83 9.69 5.06
CA PRO A 350 23.72 9.00 6.34
C PRO A 350 22.47 8.12 6.41
N MET A 351 22.44 7.27 7.41
CA MET A 351 21.29 6.46 7.80
C MET A 351 20.32 7.28 8.67
N LEU A 352 19.10 6.78 8.85
CA LEU A 352 18.11 7.41 9.72
C LEU A 352 18.54 7.27 11.20
N LYS A 353 18.40 8.36 11.95
CA LYS A 353 18.63 8.40 13.39
C LYS A 353 17.45 7.74 14.10
N VAL A 354 17.75 6.73 14.93
CA VAL A 354 16.74 6.11 15.80
C VAL A 354 16.37 7.13 16.89
N PRO A 355 15.07 7.34 17.18
CA PRO A 355 14.67 8.24 18.27
C PRO A 355 15.32 7.85 19.61
N PRO A 356 15.57 8.80 20.52
CA PRO A 356 16.21 8.52 21.80
C PRO A 356 15.43 7.49 22.63
N SER A 357 16.13 6.65 23.38
CA SER A 357 15.51 5.68 24.29
C SER A 357 14.61 6.33 25.35
N THR A 358 14.90 7.58 25.71
CA THR A 358 14.10 8.40 26.63
C THR A 358 12.68 8.65 26.12
N ASP A 359 12.45 8.67 24.80
CA ASP A 359 11.11 8.85 24.23
C ASP A 359 10.13 7.75 24.65
N TRP A 360 10.65 6.55 24.93
CA TRP A 360 9.89 5.42 25.46
C TRP A 360 9.86 5.42 26.99
N SER A 361 11.02 5.53 27.62
CA SER A 361 11.15 5.39 29.08
C SER A 361 10.51 6.54 29.87
N ALA A 362 10.39 7.73 29.29
CA ALA A 362 9.79 8.89 29.95
C ALA A 362 8.27 8.98 29.77
N ILE A 363 7.62 8.07 29.03
CA ILE A 363 6.17 8.20 28.74
C ILE A 363 5.34 8.28 30.02
N GLU A 364 5.65 7.47 31.02
CA GLU A 364 4.87 7.39 32.26
C GLU A 364 5.00 8.64 33.13
N THR A 365 6.12 9.36 33.03
CA THR A 365 6.41 10.55 33.85
C THR A 365 6.18 11.86 33.12
N ALA A 366 6.33 11.89 31.79
CA ALA A 366 6.28 13.10 30.98
C ALA A 366 4.98 13.29 30.17
N VAL A 367 4.10 12.28 30.13
CA VAL A 367 2.87 12.30 29.34
C VAL A 367 1.65 12.07 30.23
N GLU A 368 0.64 12.91 30.04
CA GLU A 368 -0.66 12.80 30.74
C GLU A 368 -1.25 11.38 30.59
N PRO A 369 -1.79 10.77 31.68
CA PRO A 369 -2.24 9.37 31.67
C PRO A 369 -3.17 8.99 30.52
N LYS A 370 -4.08 9.88 30.14
CA LYS A 370 -5.04 9.69 29.02
C LYS A 370 -4.37 9.55 27.64
N SER A 371 -3.16 10.07 27.48
CA SER A 371 -2.41 10.10 26.21
C SER A 371 -1.24 9.11 26.18
N GLN A 372 -0.87 8.52 27.32
CA GLN A 372 0.27 7.59 27.43
C GLN A 372 0.17 6.42 26.45
N ARG A 373 -1.02 5.84 26.29
CA ARG A 373 -1.24 4.72 25.37
C ARG A 373 -0.92 5.10 23.92
N ILE A 374 -1.52 6.18 23.42
CA ILE A 374 -1.29 6.69 22.05
C ILE A 374 0.19 6.99 21.86
N ARG A 375 0.80 7.66 22.83
CA ARG A 375 2.22 8.00 22.76
C ARG A 375 3.11 6.76 22.70
N ARG A 376 2.74 5.69 23.42
CA ARG A 376 3.47 4.42 23.40
C ARG A 376 3.38 3.75 22.03
N GLU A 377 2.19 3.69 21.45
CA GLU A 377 1.94 3.18 20.10
C GLU A 377 2.76 3.98 19.05
N GLU A 378 2.75 5.32 19.14
CA GLU A 378 3.54 6.20 18.26
C GLU A 378 5.05 5.96 18.40
N VAL A 379 5.58 5.93 19.62
CA VAL A 379 7.03 5.78 19.88
C VAL A 379 7.51 4.40 19.42
N TRP A 380 6.74 3.34 19.67
CA TRP A 380 7.05 2.01 19.15
C TRP A 380 7.14 2.02 17.63
N ALA A 381 6.15 2.59 16.95
CA ALA A 381 6.12 2.60 15.50
C ALA A 381 7.27 3.41 14.92
N LYS A 382 7.57 4.60 15.46
CA LYS A 382 8.71 5.43 15.02
C LYS A 382 10.03 4.67 15.10
N CYS A 383 10.31 4.06 16.25
CA CYS A 383 11.57 3.37 16.48
C CYS A 383 11.68 2.09 15.63
N THR A 384 10.61 1.30 15.57
CA THR A 384 10.57 0.07 14.77
C THR A 384 10.68 0.36 13.27
N LEU A 385 9.90 1.31 12.73
CA LEU A 385 9.94 1.68 11.32
C LEU A 385 11.30 2.25 10.93
N THR A 386 11.90 3.10 11.77
CA THR A 386 13.25 3.63 11.54
C THR A 386 14.29 2.52 11.47
N LYS A 387 14.23 1.53 12.37
CA LYS A 387 15.15 0.38 12.37
C LYS A 387 14.94 -0.52 11.15
N ILE A 388 13.69 -0.75 10.74
CA ILE A 388 13.38 -1.53 9.52
C ILE A 388 13.91 -0.81 8.28
N MET A 389 13.68 0.50 8.15
CA MET A 389 14.22 1.29 7.05
C MET A 389 15.75 1.29 7.03
N ASN A 390 16.40 1.45 8.18
CA ASN A 390 17.85 1.35 8.26
C ASN A 390 18.36 -0.02 7.82
N ARG A 391 17.69 -1.10 8.20
CA ARG A 391 18.05 -2.45 7.72
C ARG A 391 17.90 -2.56 6.21
N ALA A 392 16.80 -2.07 5.64
CA ALA A 392 16.58 -2.05 4.19
C ALA A 392 17.63 -1.21 3.45
N LEU A 393 18.02 -0.05 4.00
CA LEU A 393 19.06 0.81 3.44
C LEU A 393 20.44 0.15 3.49
N VAL A 394 20.77 -0.57 4.57
CA VAL A 394 22.02 -1.35 4.64
C VAL A 394 22.04 -2.38 3.51
N GLU A 395 20.99 -3.17 3.35
CA GLU A 395 20.88 -4.19 2.31
C GLU A 395 20.98 -3.59 0.89
N LEU A 396 20.30 -2.46 0.65
CA LEU A 396 20.35 -1.74 -0.62
C LEU A 396 21.77 -1.24 -0.91
N LYS A 397 22.34 -0.46 0.02
CA LYS A 397 23.65 0.19 -0.17
C LYS A 397 24.79 -0.82 -0.23
N GLN A 398 24.70 -1.94 0.50
CA GLN A 398 25.67 -3.03 0.38
C GLN A 398 25.74 -3.60 -1.04
N ARG A 399 24.62 -3.61 -1.76
CA ARG A 399 24.55 -4.16 -3.13
C ARG A 399 24.90 -3.14 -4.21
N THR A 400 24.63 -1.85 -3.96
CA THR A 400 24.79 -0.80 -4.97
C THR A 400 26.07 0.04 -4.80
N CYS A 401 26.64 0.08 -3.59
CA CYS A 401 27.78 0.94 -3.25
C CYS A 401 29.09 0.16 -3.15
N HIS A 402 29.74 -0.05 -4.30
CA HIS A 402 30.98 -0.84 -4.44
C HIS A 402 32.17 -0.31 -3.61
N SER A 403 32.23 1.00 -3.35
CA SER A 403 33.31 1.65 -2.57
C SER A 403 32.98 1.80 -1.09
N GLY A 404 31.91 1.15 -0.61
CA GLY A 404 31.37 1.33 0.74
C GLY A 404 30.30 2.41 0.81
N PHE A 405 29.66 2.53 1.97
CA PHE A 405 28.56 3.46 2.21
C PHE A 405 28.58 4.02 3.63
N ASN A 406 27.95 5.18 3.80
CA ASN A 406 27.86 5.89 5.07
C ASN A 406 26.90 5.17 6.03
N THR A 407 27.44 4.66 7.13
CA THR A 407 26.69 3.96 8.19
C THR A 407 26.31 4.87 9.37
N PHE A 408 26.75 6.14 9.35
CA PHE A 408 26.41 7.11 10.40
C PHE A 408 24.90 7.34 10.45
N ARG A 409 24.30 7.30 11.64
CA ARG A 409 22.86 7.51 11.85
C ARG A 409 22.59 8.97 12.23
N GLY A 410 22.34 9.80 11.22
CA GLY A 410 22.30 11.26 11.36
C GLY A 410 21.06 11.96 10.82
N ILE A 411 20.22 11.29 10.02
CA ILE A 411 19.04 11.90 9.43
C ILE A 411 17.85 11.70 10.38
N ASP A 412 17.26 12.79 10.88
CA ASP A 412 16.03 12.68 11.67
C ASP A 412 14.87 12.18 10.79
N ALA A 413 14.28 11.05 11.18
CA ALA A 413 13.13 10.45 10.49
C ALA A 413 11.79 11.13 10.86
N VAL A 414 11.86 12.22 11.62
CA VAL A 414 10.74 12.97 12.17
C VAL A 414 10.86 14.44 11.78
N ARG A 415 9.73 15.11 11.63
CA ARG A 415 9.71 16.57 11.46
C ARG A 415 10.19 17.22 12.76
N MET A 416 11.16 18.12 12.64
CA MET A 416 11.48 19.09 13.69
C MET A 416 10.45 20.22 13.61
N ASP A 417 9.82 20.53 14.75
CA ASP A 417 8.82 21.59 14.86
C ASP A 417 9.41 22.99 14.72
#